data_AF-D2KBI2-F1
#
_entry.id   AF-D2KBI2-F1
#
_cell.length_a   1.000
_cell.length_b   1.000
_cell.length_c   1.000
_cell.angle_alpha   90.00
_cell.angle_beta   90.00
_cell.angle_gamma   90.00
#
_symmetry.space_group_name_H-M   'P 1'
#
loop_
_entity.id
_entity.type
_entity.pdbx_description
1 polymer ?
#
loop_
_entity_poly.entity_id
_entity_poly.type
_entity_poly.pdbx_seq_one_letter_code
_entity_poly.pdbx_strand_id
1 'polypeptide(L)'
;EMTLPYTKVTTPELRDFSLWERMGLKDFLKTTKQSFDLSVHAQYKKNKDSHSIPSPLGAVYDALSPNIHAVHQHFEKGRDKAVDFLTKSYNEAKAKFEKHKVETSLDKLPRMLRVPGYYIPMLNIEVSPFTAEMPAFGYMVPKEMSTPGFTIPGIGFSMPSYTLVLPSLEFPVLHVPTSLQKLTLPDIKILRPSDHIPVPAMGNLTYDFSFKSSIITLNTNVGLYNHSDIVAHFRSSSFSVIDAL
;
A
#
# COMPACT_ATOMS: atom_id res chain seq x y z
N GLU A 1 -8.15 2.44 25.04
CA GLU A 1 -9.00 1.29 25.44
C GLU A 1 -8.60 0.06 24.62
N MET A 2 -8.74 -1.16 25.13
CA MET A 2 -8.42 -2.38 24.39
C MET A 2 -9.55 -3.40 24.47
N THR A 3 -10.07 -3.81 23.32
CA THR A 3 -11.10 -4.86 23.21
C THR A 3 -10.42 -6.23 23.20
N LEU A 4 -10.74 -7.08 24.17
CA LEU A 4 -10.21 -8.44 24.22
C LEU A 4 -10.84 -9.28 23.09
N PRO A 5 -10.03 -9.90 22.20
CA PRO A 5 -10.57 -10.69 21.10
C PRO A 5 -11.42 -11.85 21.65
N TYR A 6 -12.54 -12.12 20.98
CA TYR A 6 -13.53 -13.16 21.32
C TYR A 6 -14.39 -12.91 22.57
N THR A 7 -14.31 -11.73 23.19
CA THR A 7 -15.21 -11.32 24.29
C THR A 7 -15.86 -9.97 23.99
N LYS A 8 -17.03 -9.69 24.56
CA LYS A 8 -17.68 -8.36 24.52
C LYS A 8 -17.17 -7.40 25.60
N VAL A 9 -16.05 -7.74 26.26
CA VAL A 9 -15.50 -6.96 27.37
C VAL A 9 -14.48 -5.98 26.83
N THR A 10 -14.78 -4.69 26.98
CA THR A 10 -13.88 -3.60 26.63
C THR A 10 -13.11 -3.19 27.88
N THR A 11 -11.79 -3.34 27.87
CA THR A 11 -10.95 -2.87 28.99
C THR A 11 -10.66 -1.38 28.80
N PRO A 12 -11.02 -0.52 29.78
CA PRO A 12 -10.75 0.91 29.68
C PRO A 12 -9.23 1.17 29.67
N GLU A 13 -8.83 2.30 29.09
CA GLU A 13 -7.42 2.71 29.08
C GLU A 13 -6.97 3.08 30.48
N LEU A 14 -5.99 2.35 31.03
CA LEU A 14 -5.38 2.68 32.32
C LEU A 14 -4.35 3.81 32.12
N ARG A 15 -4.83 5.06 32.12
CA ARG A 15 -3.98 6.25 32.27
C ARG A 15 -3.93 6.67 33.74
N ASP A 16 -2.75 7.08 34.20
CA ASP A 16 -2.51 7.63 35.55
C ASP A 16 -2.96 6.73 36.71
N PHE A 17 -2.66 5.42 36.62
CA PHE A 17 -2.99 4.46 37.68
C PHE A 17 -2.03 4.58 38.87
N SER A 18 -2.39 5.45 39.83
CA SER A 18 -1.66 5.59 41.08
C SER A 18 -2.02 4.46 42.05
N LEU A 19 -1.10 3.50 42.23
CA LEU A 19 -1.22 2.46 43.27
C LEU A 19 -1.37 3.09 44.67
N TRP A 20 -0.74 4.24 44.89
CA TRP A 20 -0.79 4.98 46.15
C TRP A 20 -2.22 5.41 46.53
N GLU A 21 -3.00 5.86 45.54
CA GLU A 21 -4.38 6.28 45.78
C GLU A 21 -5.35 5.10 45.72
N ARG A 22 -5.19 4.21 44.74
CA ARG A 22 -6.14 3.12 44.48
C ARG A 22 -6.09 2.00 45.50
N MET A 23 -4.92 1.73 46.08
CA MET A 23 -4.76 0.75 47.16
C MET A 23 -5.03 1.35 48.55
N GLY A 24 -5.48 2.62 48.64
CA GLY A 24 -5.78 3.28 49.92
C GLY A 24 -4.54 3.60 50.76
N LEU A 25 -3.32 3.45 50.20
CA LEU A 25 -2.07 3.73 50.91
C LEU A 25 -1.99 5.19 51.37
N LYS A 26 -2.58 6.11 50.58
CA LYS A 26 -2.71 7.53 50.93
C LYS A 26 -3.46 7.77 52.25
N ASP A 27 -4.54 7.03 52.49
CA ASP A 27 -5.35 7.17 53.69
C ASP A 27 -4.68 6.47 54.89
N PHE A 28 -3.94 5.40 54.61
CA PHE A 28 -3.23 4.62 55.61
C PHE A 28 -1.94 5.30 56.11
N LEU A 29 -1.13 5.86 55.21
CA LEU A 29 0.18 6.45 55.48
C LEU A 29 0.10 7.97 55.68
N LYS A 30 -0.93 8.44 56.39
CA LYS A 30 -1.23 9.87 56.57
C LYS A 30 -0.25 10.59 57.52
N THR A 31 0.47 9.86 58.37
CA THR A 31 1.42 10.44 59.34
C THR A 31 2.86 10.05 59.02
N THR A 32 3.77 11.03 59.06
CA THR A 32 5.20 10.87 58.71
C THR A 32 6.04 10.20 59.80
N LYS A 33 5.44 9.85 60.94
CA LYS A 33 6.11 9.19 62.09
C LYS A 33 5.81 7.68 62.16
N GLN A 34 5.68 7.01 61.02
CA GLN A 34 5.45 5.57 60.97
C GLN A 34 6.49 4.91 60.07
N SER A 35 7.13 3.87 60.59
CA SER A 35 7.95 2.95 59.80
C SER A 35 7.07 1.80 59.34
N PHE A 36 7.14 1.45 58.07
CA PHE A 36 6.46 0.29 57.52
C PHE A 36 7.43 -0.52 56.66
N ASP A 37 7.20 -1.81 56.60
CA ASP A 37 7.85 -2.75 55.70
C ASP A 37 6.84 -3.13 54.62
N LEU A 38 7.24 -2.97 53.36
CA LEU A 38 6.43 -3.29 52.20
C LEU A 38 7.22 -4.23 51.30
N SER A 39 6.64 -5.39 51.05
CA SER A 39 7.22 -6.40 50.19
C SER A 39 6.21 -6.81 49.11
N VAL A 40 6.66 -6.79 47.86
CA VAL A 40 5.84 -7.15 46.70
C VAL A 40 6.62 -8.12 45.84
N HIS A 41 6.07 -9.32 45.66
CA HIS A 41 6.64 -10.37 44.83
C HIS A 41 5.64 -10.74 43.73
N ALA A 42 5.93 -10.34 42.49
CA ALA A 42 5.19 -10.75 41.31
C ALA A 42 6.05 -11.70 40.48
N GLN A 43 5.52 -12.87 40.15
CA GLN A 43 6.19 -13.86 39.31
C GLN A 43 5.22 -14.40 38.26
N TYR A 44 5.67 -14.40 37.01
CA TYR A 44 4.98 -15.06 35.91
C TYR A 44 5.85 -16.18 35.35
N LYS A 45 5.37 -17.42 35.44
CA LYS A 45 6.02 -18.61 34.90
C LYS A 45 5.30 -19.03 33.62
N LYS A 46 5.90 -18.72 32.47
CA LYS A 46 5.35 -19.09 31.15
C LYS A 46 5.20 -20.61 31.03
N ASN A 47 4.05 -21.08 30.53
CA ASN A 47 3.84 -22.49 30.24
C ASN A 47 4.53 -22.86 28.91
N LYS A 48 5.10 -24.08 28.85
CA LYS A 48 5.66 -24.67 27.62
C LYS A 48 4.61 -25.39 26.80
N ASP A 49 3.47 -25.75 27.40
CA ASP A 49 2.38 -26.40 26.70
C ASP A 49 1.74 -25.43 25.69
N SER A 50 1.22 -26.00 24.61
CA SER A 50 0.52 -25.25 23.56
C SER A 50 -0.77 -25.93 23.17
N HIS A 51 -1.81 -25.15 22.95
CA HIS A 51 -3.05 -25.61 22.34
C HIS A 51 -2.92 -25.55 20.82
N SER A 52 -3.39 -26.59 20.15
CA SER A 52 -3.39 -26.67 18.69
C SER A 52 -4.73 -26.22 18.15
N ILE A 53 -4.74 -25.17 17.33
CA ILE A 53 -5.93 -24.74 16.60
C ILE A 53 -5.87 -25.36 15.20
N PRO A 54 -6.91 -26.09 14.75
CA PRO A 54 -6.95 -26.67 13.42
C PRO A 54 -6.96 -25.55 12.37
N SER A 55 -6.10 -25.69 11.36
CA SER A 55 -5.93 -24.75 10.26
C SER A 55 -6.16 -25.46 8.93
N PRO A 56 -7.01 -24.93 8.04
CA PRO A 56 -7.27 -25.55 6.74
C PRO A 56 -6.10 -25.43 5.75
N LEU A 57 -4.98 -24.81 6.14
CA LEU A 57 -3.85 -24.53 5.26
C LEU A 57 -3.21 -25.79 4.67
N GLY A 58 -3.14 -26.89 5.42
CA GLY A 58 -2.60 -28.14 4.86
C GLY A 58 -3.53 -28.78 3.84
N ALA A 59 -4.85 -28.73 4.03
CA ALA A 59 -5.82 -29.20 3.02
C ALA A 59 -5.75 -28.36 1.73
N VAL A 60 -5.59 -27.03 1.85
CA VAL A 60 -5.38 -26.14 0.71
C VAL A 60 -4.07 -26.49 -0.02
N TYR A 61 -3.00 -26.76 0.73
CA TYR A 61 -1.74 -27.21 0.17
C TYR A 61 -1.90 -28.53 -0.59
N ASP A 62 -2.56 -29.52 -0.01
CA ASP A 62 -2.74 -30.85 -0.60
C ASP A 62 -3.54 -30.79 -1.91
N ALA A 63 -4.46 -29.83 -2.06
CA ALA A 63 -5.20 -29.60 -3.30
C ALA A 63 -4.36 -28.90 -4.40
N LEU A 64 -3.43 -28.02 -4.01
CA LEU A 64 -2.62 -27.22 -4.94
C LEU A 64 -1.31 -27.89 -5.34
N SER A 65 -0.68 -28.62 -4.42
CA SER A 65 0.60 -29.31 -4.61
C SER A 65 0.66 -30.20 -5.87
N PRO A 66 -0.31 -31.10 -6.14
CA PRO A 66 -0.26 -31.97 -7.32
C PRO A 66 -0.39 -31.20 -8.64
N ASN A 67 -0.94 -29.97 -8.62
CA ASN A 67 -1.21 -29.17 -9.82
C ASN A 67 -0.09 -28.18 -10.17
N ILE A 68 1.03 -28.18 -9.46
CA ILE A 68 2.17 -27.28 -9.73
C ILE A 68 2.67 -27.42 -11.19
N HIS A 69 2.71 -28.64 -11.73
CA HIS A 69 3.09 -28.85 -13.13
C HIS A 69 2.08 -28.24 -14.11
N ALA A 70 0.78 -28.31 -13.80
CA ALA A 70 -0.26 -27.69 -14.62
C ALA A 70 -0.14 -26.16 -14.60
N VAL A 71 0.20 -25.56 -13.45
CA VAL A 71 0.48 -24.12 -13.33
C VAL A 71 1.68 -23.74 -14.20
N HIS A 72 2.75 -24.53 -14.18
CA HIS A 72 3.91 -24.30 -15.03
C HIS A 72 3.51 -24.33 -16.52
N GLN A 73 2.79 -25.36 -16.96
CA GLN A 73 2.31 -25.46 -18.35
C GLN A 73 1.40 -24.29 -18.75
N HIS A 74 0.49 -23.86 -17.87
CA HIS A 74 -0.38 -22.72 -18.13
C HIS A 74 0.39 -21.40 -18.23
N PHE A 75 1.41 -21.22 -17.40
CA PHE A 75 2.29 -20.05 -17.47
C PHE A 75 3.04 -20.00 -18.80
N GLU A 76 3.69 -21.10 -19.20
CA GLU A 76 4.43 -21.19 -20.47
C GLU A 76 3.51 -20.89 -21.66
N LYS A 77 2.31 -21.51 -21.69
CA LYS A 77 1.30 -21.26 -22.73
C LYS A 77 0.80 -19.80 -22.73
N GLY A 78 0.67 -19.19 -21.55
CA GLY A 78 0.27 -17.80 -21.40
C GLY A 78 1.36 -16.84 -21.89
N ARG A 79 2.61 -17.11 -21.55
CA ARG A 79 3.79 -16.36 -22.00
C ARG A 79 3.89 -16.38 -23.52
N ASP A 80 3.83 -17.55 -24.14
CA ASP A 80 3.98 -17.69 -25.58
C ASP A 80 2.90 -16.89 -26.32
N LYS A 81 1.64 -16.97 -25.86
CA LYS A 81 0.53 -16.16 -26.38
C LYS A 81 0.75 -14.66 -26.21
N ALA A 82 1.27 -14.23 -25.05
CA ALA A 82 1.53 -12.82 -24.79
C ALA A 82 2.65 -12.28 -25.70
N VAL A 83 3.72 -13.05 -25.89
CA VAL A 83 4.81 -12.68 -26.80
C VAL A 83 4.34 -12.63 -28.24
N ASP A 84 3.55 -13.61 -28.69
CA ASP A 84 2.96 -13.63 -30.03
C ASP A 84 2.05 -12.42 -30.26
N PHE A 85 1.21 -12.09 -29.29
CA PHE A 85 0.34 -10.92 -29.35
C PHE A 85 1.14 -9.62 -29.47
N LEU A 86 2.16 -9.43 -28.62
CA LEU A 86 3.04 -8.26 -28.67
C LEU A 86 3.77 -8.15 -30.01
N THR A 87 4.29 -9.28 -30.51
CA THR A 87 5.02 -9.35 -31.78
C THR A 87 4.11 -9.00 -32.96
N LYS A 88 2.90 -9.57 -33.00
CA LYS A 88 1.91 -9.30 -34.05
C LYS A 88 1.46 -7.84 -34.03
N SER A 89 1.13 -7.31 -32.84
CA SER A 89 0.70 -5.92 -32.67
C SER A 89 1.78 -4.94 -33.11
N TYR A 90 3.04 -5.18 -32.72
CA TYR A 90 4.17 -4.37 -33.15
C TYR A 90 4.37 -4.40 -34.66
N ASN A 91 4.37 -5.59 -35.28
CA ASN A 91 4.56 -5.73 -36.72
C ASN A 91 3.42 -5.05 -37.51
N GLU A 92 2.17 -5.15 -37.05
CA GLU A 92 1.03 -4.48 -37.67
C GLU A 92 1.14 -2.95 -37.57
N ALA A 93 1.50 -2.43 -36.39
CA ALA A 93 1.71 -1.00 -36.18
C ALA A 93 2.87 -0.47 -37.06
N LYS A 94 3.97 -1.21 -37.14
CA LYS A 94 5.11 -0.90 -38.01
C LYS A 94 4.70 -0.87 -39.48
N ALA A 95 3.96 -1.87 -39.96
CA ALA A 95 3.49 -1.93 -41.35
C ALA A 95 2.54 -0.76 -41.70
N LYS A 96 1.61 -0.41 -40.79
CA LYS A 96 0.72 0.76 -40.96
C LYS A 96 1.53 2.05 -41.00
N PHE A 97 2.51 2.22 -40.11
CA PHE A 97 3.35 3.40 -40.08
C PHE A 97 4.17 3.56 -41.38
N GLU A 98 4.86 2.51 -41.82
CA GLU A 98 5.63 2.53 -43.07
C GLU A 98 4.74 2.83 -44.29
N LYS A 99 3.52 2.26 -44.34
CA LYS A 99 2.57 2.58 -45.40
C LYS A 99 2.26 4.08 -45.45
N HIS A 100 1.99 4.73 -44.32
CA HIS A 100 1.66 6.16 -44.30
C HIS A 100 2.90 7.04 -44.53
N LYS A 101 4.10 6.57 -44.16
CA LYS A 101 5.37 7.22 -44.51
C LYS A 101 5.62 7.20 -46.04
N VAL A 102 5.24 6.13 -46.73
CA VAL A 102 5.42 5.97 -48.19
C VAL A 102 4.28 6.60 -49.00
N GLU A 103 3.03 6.55 -48.53
CA GLU A 103 1.85 7.12 -49.24
C GLU A 103 1.82 8.66 -49.23
N THR A 104 2.71 9.31 -48.47
CA THR A 104 2.91 10.77 -48.50
C THR A 104 3.82 11.21 -49.66
N SER A 105 3.94 10.41 -50.73
CA SER A 105 4.53 10.85 -52.00
C SER A 105 3.57 11.80 -52.74
N LEU A 106 3.57 13.07 -52.31
CA LEU A 106 3.35 14.36 -53.00
C LEU A 106 2.31 14.57 -54.15
N ASP A 107 1.63 13.55 -54.67
CA ASP A 107 0.90 13.62 -55.95
C ASP A 107 -0.63 13.52 -55.87
N LYS A 108 -1.23 13.41 -54.67
CA LYS A 108 -2.70 13.22 -54.53
C LYS A 108 -3.45 14.25 -53.68
N LEU A 109 -2.81 15.30 -53.17
CA LEU A 109 -3.49 16.35 -52.40
C LEU A 109 -3.92 17.52 -53.32
N PRO A 110 -5.15 18.04 -53.19
CA PRO A 110 -5.59 19.19 -53.98
C PRO A 110 -4.74 20.42 -53.63
N ARG A 111 -3.97 20.92 -54.61
CA ARG A 111 -3.01 22.03 -54.44
C ARG A 111 -3.66 23.41 -54.37
N MET A 112 -4.96 23.54 -54.59
CA MET A 112 -5.66 24.84 -54.60
C MET A 112 -6.79 24.86 -53.58
N LEU A 113 -6.74 25.81 -52.65
CA LEU A 113 -7.82 26.09 -51.70
C LEU A 113 -8.49 27.42 -52.06
N ARG A 114 -9.80 27.37 -52.28
CA ARG A 114 -10.59 28.54 -52.65
C ARG A 114 -11.22 29.10 -51.37
N VAL A 115 -10.75 30.27 -50.94
CA VAL A 115 -11.27 30.94 -49.75
C VAL A 115 -12.42 31.85 -50.19
N PRO A 116 -13.65 31.68 -49.68
CA PRO A 116 -14.75 32.59 -49.96
C PRO A 116 -14.50 33.95 -49.31
N GLY A 117 -15.01 35.02 -49.93
CA GLY A 117 -14.86 36.37 -49.40
C GLY A 117 -15.63 36.53 -48.08
N TYR A 118 -15.05 37.28 -47.14
CA TYR A 118 -15.64 37.53 -45.83
C TYR A 118 -15.37 38.94 -45.33
N TYR A 119 -16.24 39.42 -44.46
CA TYR A 119 -16.23 40.78 -43.92
C TYR A 119 -15.79 40.76 -42.44
N ILE A 120 -14.79 41.58 -42.06
CA ILE A 120 -14.29 41.68 -40.68
C ILE A 120 -14.93 42.91 -40.01
N PRO A 121 -15.91 42.74 -39.09
CA PRO A 121 -16.73 43.85 -38.61
C PRO A 121 -15.99 44.89 -37.77
N MET A 122 -14.97 44.50 -37.00
CA MET A 122 -14.23 45.42 -36.13
C MET A 122 -13.35 46.42 -36.90
N LEU A 123 -12.89 46.05 -38.10
CA LEU A 123 -11.94 46.83 -38.88
C LEU A 123 -12.55 47.40 -40.16
N ASN A 124 -13.81 47.06 -40.48
CA ASN A 124 -14.53 47.52 -41.66
C ASN A 124 -13.82 47.16 -42.98
N ILE A 125 -13.19 45.97 -43.02
CA ILE A 125 -12.44 45.46 -44.18
C ILE A 125 -13.26 44.34 -44.84
N GLU A 126 -13.51 44.49 -46.15
CA GLU A 126 -14.13 43.48 -47.00
C GLU A 126 -13.04 42.74 -47.78
N VAL A 127 -12.92 41.43 -47.56
CA VAL A 127 -11.93 40.59 -48.22
C VAL A 127 -12.60 39.85 -49.37
N SER A 128 -12.15 40.10 -50.60
CA SER A 128 -12.67 39.44 -51.81
C SER A 128 -12.26 37.96 -51.86
N PRO A 129 -13.06 37.07 -52.49
CA PRO A 129 -12.70 35.66 -52.65
C PRO A 129 -11.40 35.51 -53.44
N PHE A 130 -10.49 34.67 -52.98
CA PHE A 130 -9.23 34.39 -53.68
C PHE A 130 -8.90 32.90 -53.66
N THR A 131 -8.15 32.49 -54.68
CA THR A 131 -7.63 31.13 -54.79
C THR A 131 -6.18 31.16 -54.36
N ALA A 132 -5.83 30.41 -53.32
CA ALA A 132 -4.46 30.29 -52.86
C ALA A 132 -3.95 28.88 -53.15
N GLU A 133 -2.73 28.79 -53.67
CA GLU A 133 -2.00 27.53 -53.71
C GLU A 133 -1.65 27.15 -52.28
N MET A 134 -2.14 26.00 -51.83
CA MET A 134 -1.78 25.48 -50.52
C MET A 134 -0.33 25.02 -50.58
N PRO A 135 0.51 25.36 -49.57
CA PRO A 135 1.80 24.70 -49.38
C PRO A 135 1.58 23.19 -49.40
N ALA A 136 2.56 22.42 -49.90
CA ALA A 136 2.49 20.97 -49.95
C ALA A 136 2.47 20.36 -48.53
N PHE A 137 1.32 20.42 -47.86
CA PHE A 137 1.09 19.84 -46.54
C PHE A 137 0.78 18.36 -46.71
N GLY A 138 1.82 17.52 -46.66
CA GLY A 138 1.65 16.18 -46.09
C GLY A 138 1.37 16.32 -44.58
N TYR A 139 0.87 15.26 -43.93
CA TYR A 139 0.85 15.15 -42.46
C TYR A 139 2.27 15.02 -41.87
N MET A 140 3.20 15.86 -42.33
CA MET A 140 4.45 16.12 -41.66
C MET A 140 4.26 17.44 -40.94
N VAL A 141 4.30 17.39 -39.61
CA VAL A 141 4.54 18.57 -38.77
C VAL A 141 5.64 19.39 -39.46
N PRO A 142 5.40 20.65 -39.85
CA PRO A 142 6.41 21.45 -40.53
C PRO A 142 7.67 21.43 -39.68
N LYS A 143 8.78 20.92 -40.24
CA LYS A 143 10.07 20.88 -39.55
C LYS A 143 10.48 22.29 -39.12
N GLU A 144 10.05 23.29 -39.87
CA GLU A 144 10.28 24.71 -39.62
C GLU A 144 9.00 25.47 -39.96
N MET A 145 8.49 26.26 -39.02
CA MET A 145 7.38 27.18 -39.24
C MET A 145 7.88 28.60 -39.00
N SER A 146 7.94 29.40 -40.06
CA SER A 146 8.34 30.81 -39.99
C SER A 146 7.11 31.69 -40.18
N THR A 147 6.76 32.47 -39.16
CA THR A 147 5.75 33.53 -39.32
C THR A 147 6.43 34.77 -39.87
N PRO A 148 6.01 35.33 -41.03
CA PRO A 148 6.58 36.57 -41.54
C PRO A 148 6.31 37.72 -40.57
N GLY A 149 7.30 38.59 -40.38
CA GLY A 149 7.12 39.77 -39.55
C GLY A 149 6.11 40.71 -40.20
N PHE A 150 5.19 41.26 -39.40
CA PHE A 150 4.20 42.21 -39.90
C PHE A 150 4.06 43.39 -38.94
N THR A 151 3.76 44.54 -39.52
CA THR A 151 3.61 45.81 -38.81
C THR A 151 2.14 46.24 -38.89
N ILE A 152 1.53 46.55 -37.74
CA ILE A 152 0.14 47.03 -37.69
C ILE A 152 0.12 48.51 -38.14
N PRO A 153 -0.55 48.86 -39.25
CA PRO A 153 -0.62 50.24 -39.71
C PRO A 153 -1.31 51.13 -38.66
N GLY A 154 -0.71 52.26 -38.32
CA GLY A 154 -1.27 53.27 -37.40
C GLY A 154 -0.76 53.21 -35.94
N ILE A 155 -0.17 52.10 -35.49
CA ILE A 155 0.29 51.92 -34.09
C ILE A 155 1.82 51.71 -33.99
N GLY A 156 2.52 51.47 -35.11
CA GLY A 156 3.99 51.39 -35.15
C GLY A 156 4.58 50.13 -34.49
N PHE A 157 3.73 49.19 -34.05
CA PHE A 157 4.16 47.94 -33.44
C PHE A 157 4.54 46.93 -34.54
N SER A 158 5.79 46.46 -34.50
CA SER A 158 6.36 45.50 -35.46
C SER A 158 6.62 44.16 -34.77
N MET A 159 5.98 43.09 -35.26
CA MET A 159 6.23 41.73 -34.78
C MET A 159 7.41 41.15 -35.57
N PRO A 160 8.52 40.70 -34.93
CA PRO A 160 9.64 40.09 -35.63
C PRO A 160 9.28 38.68 -36.12
N SER A 161 9.99 38.21 -37.15
CA SER A 161 9.82 36.85 -37.66
C SER A 161 10.43 35.82 -36.70
N TYR A 162 9.63 34.85 -36.24
CA TYR A 162 10.10 33.71 -35.45
C TYR A 162 10.09 32.46 -36.31
N THR A 163 11.13 31.64 -36.19
CA THR A 163 11.22 30.32 -36.85
C THR A 163 11.19 29.25 -35.77
N LEU A 164 10.08 28.51 -35.71
CA LEU A 164 9.90 27.37 -34.82
C LEU A 164 10.37 26.11 -35.53
N VAL A 165 11.47 25.53 -35.06
CA VAL A 165 12.00 24.26 -35.58
C VAL A 165 11.45 23.11 -34.73
N LEU A 166 10.62 22.26 -35.30
CA LEU A 166 10.08 21.06 -34.64
C LEU A 166 11.00 19.86 -34.93
N PRO A 167 11.51 19.15 -33.89
CA PRO A 167 12.32 17.96 -34.11
C PRO A 167 11.50 16.87 -34.81
N SER A 168 12.12 16.17 -35.76
CA SER A 168 11.49 15.06 -36.48
C SER A 168 11.13 13.93 -35.51
N LEU A 169 9.85 13.54 -35.47
CA LEU A 169 9.36 12.38 -34.73
C LEU A 169 9.80 11.09 -35.43
N GLU A 170 11.00 10.62 -35.15
CA GLU A 170 11.43 9.27 -35.51
C GLU A 170 11.03 8.30 -34.40
N PHE A 171 10.21 7.29 -34.72
CA PHE A 171 9.91 6.23 -33.77
C PHE A 171 11.17 5.38 -33.57
N PRO A 172 11.64 5.14 -32.32
CA PRO A 172 12.72 4.22 -32.08
C PRO A 172 12.31 2.82 -32.56
N VAL A 173 13.22 2.11 -33.21
CA VAL A 173 13.00 0.72 -33.64
C VAL A 173 12.95 -0.16 -32.38
N LEU A 174 11.76 -0.33 -31.82
CA LEU A 174 11.52 -1.21 -30.68
C LEU A 174 11.59 -2.69 -31.14
N HIS A 175 12.75 -3.31 -30.97
CA HIS A 175 12.86 -4.76 -31.14
C HIS A 175 12.19 -5.48 -29.97
N VAL A 176 11.14 -6.27 -30.24
CA VAL A 176 10.58 -7.18 -29.24
C VAL A 176 11.67 -8.20 -28.88
N PRO A 177 12.21 -8.19 -27.65
CA PRO A 177 13.33 -9.05 -27.31
C PRO A 177 12.88 -10.50 -27.30
N THR A 178 13.51 -11.35 -28.12
CA THR A 178 13.25 -12.80 -28.14
C THR A 178 13.58 -13.48 -26.80
N SER A 179 14.30 -12.79 -25.90
CA SER A 179 14.55 -13.25 -24.53
C SER A 179 13.27 -13.44 -23.71
N LEU A 180 12.17 -12.76 -24.05
CA LEU A 180 10.88 -12.94 -23.39
C LEU A 180 10.31 -14.36 -23.57
N GLN A 181 10.70 -15.08 -24.62
CA GLN A 181 10.30 -16.48 -24.83
C GLN A 181 11.10 -17.46 -23.97
N LYS A 182 12.22 -17.03 -23.38
CA LYS A 182 13.07 -17.87 -22.51
C LYS A 182 12.69 -17.77 -21.03
N LEU A 183 11.69 -16.95 -20.70
CA LEU A 183 11.25 -16.67 -19.33
C LEU A 183 10.47 -17.86 -18.79
N THR A 184 11.11 -18.70 -17.98
CA THR A 184 10.48 -19.86 -17.35
C THR A 184 10.11 -19.53 -15.89
N LEU A 185 9.04 -20.15 -15.39
CA LEU A 185 8.69 -20.02 -13.97
C LEU A 185 9.75 -20.74 -13.13
N PRO A 186 10.34 -20.11 -12.08
CA PRO A 186 11.29 -20.79 -11.21
C PRO A 186 10.66 -21.98 -10.50
N ASP A 187 11.49 -22.95 -10.09
CA ASP A 187 11.03 -24.12 -9.34
C ASP A 187 10.61 -23.69 -7.91
N ILE A 188 9.29 -23.63 -7.67
CA ILE A 188 8.73 -23.20 -6.38
C ILE A 188 8.55 -24.44 -5.50
N LYS A 189 9.46 -24.62 -4.54
CA LYS A 189 9.32 -25.61 -3.48
C LYS A 189 8.43 -25.07 -2.37
N ILE A 190 7.12 -25.33 -2.45
CA ILE A 190 6.18 -24.99 -1.39
C ILE A 190 6.29 -26.07 -0.30
N LEU A 191 6.71 -25.68 0.90
CA LEU A 191 6.70 -26.55 2.08
C LEU A 191 5.25 -26.75 2.55
N ARG A 192 4.86 -27.99 2.83
CA ARG A 192 3.54 -28.30 3.40
C ARG A 192 3.41 -27.60 4.77
N PRO A 193 2.46 -26.66 4.94
CA PRO A 193 2.25 -26.01 6.22
C PRO A 193 1.68 -27.00 7.23
N SER A 194 1.87 -26.72 8.53
CA SER A 194 1.24 -27.48 9.61
C SER A 194 -0.27 -27.34 9.54
N ASP A 195 -0.99 -28.45 9.72
CA ASP A 195 -2.46 -28.48 9.88
C ASP A 195 -2.93 -27.83 11.19
N HIS A 196 -1.99 -27.48 12.08
CA HIS A 196 -2.28 -26.90 13.37
C HIS A 196 -1.39 -25.70 13.65
N ILE A 197 -1.99 -24.63 14.18
CA ILE A 197 -1.30 -23.45 14.69
C ILE A 197 -1.12 -23.63 16.21
N PRO A 198 0.11 -23.70 16.73
CA PRO A 198 0.34 -23.80 18.18
C PRO A 198 0.13 -22.44 18.84
N VAL A 199 -0.79 -22.35 19.78
CA VAL A 199 -1.01 -21.20 20.65
C VAL A 199 -0.51 -21.57 22.05
N PRO A 200 0.45 -20.84 22.65
CA PRO A 200 0.98 -21.19 23.97
C PRO A 200 -0.13 -21.07 25.03
N ALA A 201 -0.19 -22.04 25.94
CA ALA A 201 -1.08 -21.98 27.09
C ALA A 201 -0.66 -20.84 28.03
N MET A 202 -1.62 -20.25 28.75
CA MET A 202 -1.35 -19.21 29.76
C MET A 202 -0.38 -19.76 30.82
N GLY A 203 0.55 -18.93 31.29
CA GLY A 203 1.47 -19.29 32.37
C GLY A 203 0.85 -19.17 33.76
N ASN A 204 1.61 -19.57 34.79
CA ASN A 204 1.21 -19.36 36.17
C ASN A 204 1.59 -17.94 36.61
N LEU A 205 0.68 -17.23 37.26
CA LEU A 205 0.89 -15.92 37.83
C LEU A 205 0.79 -16.03 39.35
N THR A 206 1.83 -15.67 40.07
CA THR A 206 1.81 -15.58 41.54
C THR A 206 2.15 -14.16 41.96
N TYR A 207 1.34 -13.61 42.86
CA TYR A 207 1.50 -12.29 43.44
C TYR A 207 1.42 -12.41 44.95
N ASP A 208 2.49 -12.01 45.64
CA ASP A 208 2.56 -11.94 47.09
C ASP A 208 2.78 -10.48 47.52
N PHE A 209 1.91 -9.99 48.37
CA PHE A 209 1.96 -8.66 48.94
C PHE A 209 1.97 -8.79 50.45
N SER A 210 3.01 -8.23 51.08
CA SER A 210 3.14 -8.15 52.52
C SER A 210 3.36 -6.70 52.89
N PHE A 211 2.45 -6.17 53.69
CA PHE A 211 2.54 -4.83 54.25
C PHE A 211 2.49 -4.94 55.77
N LYS A 212 3.55 -4.47 56.42
CA LYS A 212 3.68 -4.53 57.88
C LYS A 212 3.98 -3.15 58.40
N SER A 213 3.05 -2.59 59.16
CA SER A 213 3.23 -1.36 59.93
C SER A 213 3.18 -1.68 61.42
N SER A 214 3.45 -0.68 62.25
CA SER A 214 3.32 -0.80 63.70
C SER A 214 1.89 -1.09 64.19
N ILE A 215 0.87 -0.83 63.35
CA ILE A 215 -0.54 -0.91 63.73
C ILE A 215 -1.24 -2.07 63.03
N ILE A 216 -0.94 -2.26 61.73
CA ILE A 216 -1.60 -3.27 60.89
C ILE A 216 -0.56 -4.07 60.10
N THR A 217 -0.76 -5.38 60.06
CA THR A 217 -0.09 -6.31 59.15
C THR A 217 -1.11 -6.85 58.16
N LEU A 218 -0.86 -6.69 56.87
CA LEU A 218 -1.69 -7.17 55.77
C LEU A 218 -0.84 -8.06 54.86
N ASN A 219 -1.22 -9.32 54.74
CA ASN A 219 -0.62 -10.25 53.79
C ASN A 219 -1.69 -10.70 52.80
N THR A 220 -1.39 -10.58 51.51
CA THR A 220 -2.26 -11.00 50.42
C THR A 220 -1.45 -11.83 49.44
N ASN A 221 -1.84 -13.09 49.27
CA ASN A 221 -1.26 -14.01 48.32
C ASN A 221 -2.33 -14.36 47.27
N VAL A 222 -2.00 -14.15 46.00
CA VAL A 222 -2.84 -14.45 44.85
C VAL A 222 -2.06 -15.35 43.92
N GLY A 223 -2.66 -16.47 43.51
CA GLY A 223 -2.06 -17.41 42.56
C GLY A 223 -3.06 -17.78 41.49
N LEU A 224 -2.69 -17.65 40.23
CA LEU A 224 -3.45 -18.14 39.08
C LEU A 224 -2.59 -19.20 38.40
N TYR A 225 -3.05 -20.45 38.42
CA TYR A 225 -2.31 -21.58 37.89
C TYR A 225 -3.05 -22.17 36.70
N ASN A 226 -2.33 -22.41 35.63
CA ASN A 226 -2.85 -23.02 34.42
C ASN A 226 -2.17 -24.39 34.24
N HIS A 227 -2.83 -25.45 34.69
CA HIS A 227 -2.41 -26.84 34.47
C HIS A 227 -3.44 -27.49 33.53
N SER A 228 -4.32 -28.37 34.05
CA SER A 228 -5.44 -28.95 33.30
C SER A 228 -6.65 -28.02 33.22
N ASP A 229 -6.91 -27.32 34.33
CA ASP A 229 -7.93 -26.29 34.48
C ASP A 229 -7.27 -25.00 35.00
N ILE A 230 -7.96 -23.86 34.85
CA ILE A 230 -7.52 -22.58 35.41
C ILE A 230 -7.98 -22.51 36.87
N VAL A 231 -7.02 -22.52 37.80
CA VAL A 231 -7.29 -22.46 39.24
C VAL A 231 -6.80 -21.13 39.82
N ALA A 232 -7.69 -20.43 40.51
CA ALA A 232 -7.38 -19.19 41.21
C ALA A 232 -7.37 -19.40 42.73
N HIS A 233 -6.24 -19.09 43.36
CA HIS A 233 -6.06 -19.05 44.81
C HIS A 233 -5.95 -17.60 45.26
N PHE A 234 -6.77 -17.22 46.24
CA PHE A 234 -6.72 -15.91 46.88
C PHE A 234 -6.72 -16.12 48.40
N ARG A 235 -5.67 -15.66 49.06
CA ARG A 235 -5.56 -15.69 50.52
C ARG A 235 -5.19 -14.29 50.99
N SER A 236 -6.03 -13.71 51.83
CA SER A 236 -5.74 -12.44 52.48
C SER A 236 -5.89 -12.61 53.99
N SER A 237 -4.96 -12.03 54.73
CA SER A 237 -4.98 -11.97 56.19
C SER A 237 -4.60 -10.58 56.63
N SER A 238 -5.38 -10.03 57.55
CA SER A 238 -5.11 -8.73 58.18
C SER A 238 -5.07 -8.93 59.69
N PHE A 239 -4.13 -8.27 60.34
CA PHE A 239 -3.99 -8.23 61.79
C PHE A 239 -3.81 -6.77 62.21
N SER A 240 -4.62 -6.30 63.14
CA SER A 240 -4.56 -4.95 63.69
C SER A 240 -4.41 -5.00 65.20
N VAL A 241 -3.61 -4.09 65.75
CA VAL A 241 -3.40 -3.95 67.21
C VAL A 241 -4.47 -3.04 67.86
N ILE A 242 -5.27 -2.35 67.05
CA ILE A 242 -6.36 -1.49 67.55
C ILE A 242 -7.63 -2.33 67.67
N ASP A 243 -8.13 -2.49 68.90
CA ASP A 243 -9.47 -2.99 69.18
C ASP A 243 -10.50 -1.94 68.76
N ALA A 244 -11.48 -2.33 67.94
CA ALA A 244 -12.55 -1.44 67.52
C ALA A 244 -13.53 -1.22 68.69
N LEU A 245 -13.51 -0.02 69.27
CA LEU A 245 -14.48 0.47 70.26
C LEU A 245 -15.75 1.01 69.57
#